data_AF-A0A1J6HZ89-F1
#
_entry.id   AF-A0A1J6HZ89-F1
#
_cell.length_a   1.000
_cell.length_b   1.000
_cell.length_c   1.000
_cell.angle_alpha   90.00
_cell.angle_beta   90.00
_cell.angle_gamma   90.00
#
_symmetry.space_group_name_H-M   'P 1'
#
loop_
_entity.id
_entity.type
_entity.pdbx_description
1 polymer ?
#
loop_
_entity_poly.entity_id
_entity_poly.type
_entity_poly.pdbx_seq_one_letter_code
_entity_poly.pdbx_strand_id
1 'polypeptide(L)'
;MDGFEDFTYPLNLKKLTLACLELPWSRILTISRLSNLEVLKLEGNAFRGRQWDVKDGEFPNLKVLKLKDLRISEWTASDDSYPSLQKVLVQWCWNLEEIPESFGSKCTMQMIEVRSCRYSVVNAALKIKETQIEEMGNSEFKVIICK
;
A
#
# COMPACT_ATOMS: atom_id res chain seq x y z
N MET A 1 1.25 27.67 -13.94
CA MET A 1 -0.19 27.42 -14.05
C MET A 1 -0.33 26.23 -14.99
N ASP A 2 -0.37 25.02 -14.43
CA ASP A 2 -0.51 23.81 -15.23
C ASP A 2 -1.98 23.42 -15.20
N GLY A 3 -2.69 23.76 -16.27
CA GLY A 3 -4.06 23.33 -16.51
C GLY A 3 -4.07 21.84 -16.80
N PHE A 4 -4.50 21.04 -15.83
CA PHE A 4 -4.88 19.65 -16.02
C PHE A 4 -6.09 19.38 -15.14
N GLU A 5 -7.15 18.89 -15.78
CA GLU A 5 -8.46 18.59 -15.20
C GLU A 5 -8.34 17.76 -13.92
N ASP A 6 -9.10 18.16 -12.91
CA ASP A 6 -9.21 17.43 -11.65
C ASP A 6 -9.95 16.12 -11.95
N PHE A 7 -9.27 14.98 -11.78
CA PHE A 7 -9.88 13.66 -11.96
C PHE A 7 -11.07 13.53 -11.00
N THR A 8 -12.29 13.70 -11.53
CA THR A 8 -13.51 13.57 -10.75
C THR A 8 -13.87 12.09 -10.69
N TYR A 9 -13.45 11.42 -9.62
CA TYR A 9 -13.80 10.02 -9.41
C TYR A 9 -15.28 9.91 -9.00
N PRO A 10 -16.00 8.87 -9.46
CA PRO A 10 -17.35 8.64 -8.98
C PRO A 10 -17.32 8.38 -7.47
N LEU A 11 -18.20 9.05 -6.73
CA LEU A 11 -18.24 8.99 -5.26
C LEU A 11 -18.39 7.57 -4.71
N ASN A 12 -18.97 6.65 -5.48
CA ASN A 12 -19.17 5.24 -5.11
C ASN A 12 -18.07 4.30 -5.62
N LEU A 13 -16.93 4.82 -6.06
CA LEU A 13 -15.83 4.01 -6.57
C LEU A 13 -15.23 3.15 -5.46
N LYS A 14 -15.47 1.84 -5.54
CA LYS A 14 -14.94 0.87 -4.57
C LYS A 14 -13.61 0.24 -4.94
N LYS A 15 -13.30 0.18 -6.23
CA LYS A 15 -12.11 -0.50 -6.74
C LYS A 15 -11.47 0.38 -7.81
N LEU A 16 -10.20 0.68 -7.64
CA LEU A 16 -9.41 1.44 -8.59
C LEU A 16 -8.15 0.67 -8.94
N THR A 17 -7.85 0.62 -10.24
CA THR A 17 -6.58 0.12 -10.76
C THR A 17 -5.99 1.19 -11.65
N LEU A 18 -4.75 1.59 -11.36
CA LEU A 18 -3.98 2.53 -12.14
C LEU A 18 -2.75 1.80 -12.67
N ALA A 19 -2.50 1.92 -13.97
CA ALA A 19 -1.39 1.23 -14.62
C ALA A 19 -0.74 2.09 -15.69
N CYS A 20 0.59 2.12 -15.72
CA CYS A 20 1.38 2.78 -16.79
C CYS A 20 1.04 4.26 -17.02
N LEU A 21 0.62 4.98 -15.97
CA LEU A 21 0.24 6.39 -16.06
C LEU A 21 1.38 7.37 -15.74
N GLU A 22 2.42 6.92 -15.04
CA GLU A 22 3.55 7.75 -14.59
C GLU A 22 3.14 9.06 -13.89
N LEU A 23 2.03 9.06 -13.16
CA LEU A 23 1.53 10.25 -12.47
C LEU A 23 2.51 10.69 -11.37
N PRO A 24 2.71 11.98 -11.11
CA PRO A 24 3.46 12.40 -9.93
C PRO A 24 2.73 11.96 -8.65
N TRP A 25 3.48 11.51 -7.64
CA TRP A 25 2.91 11.10 -6.35
C TRP A 25 2.01 12.14 -5.70
N SER A 26 2.18 13.44 -5.99
CA SER A 26 1.27 14.50 -5.53
C SER A 26 -0.20 14.28 -5.93
N ARG A 27 -0.48 13.49 -6.97
CA ARG A 27 -1.85 13.15 -7.41
C ARG A 27 -2.48 12.01 -6.60
N ILE A 28 -1.71 11.28 -5.79
CA ILE A 28 -2.25 10.21 -4.95
C ILE A 28 -3.23 10.76 -3.90
N LEU A 29 -3.07 12.02 -3.50
CA LEU A 29 -3.93 12.71 -2.53
C LEU A 29 -5.41 12.75 -2.97
N THR A 30 -5.68 12.81 -4.26
CA THR A 30 -7.06 12.77 -4.77
C THR A 30 -7.68 11.38 -4.60
N ILE A 31 -6.86 10.33 -4.70
CA ILE A 31 -7.28 8.93 -4.55
C ILE A 31 -7.39 8.56 -3.07
N SER A 32 -6.48 9.04 -2.23
CA SER A 32 -6.45 8.70 -0.81
C SER A 32 -7.62 9.25 -0.02
N ARG A 33 -8.27 10.30 -0.54
CA ARG A 33 -9.50 10.90 0.02
C ARG A 33 -10.78 10.20 -0.40
N LEU A 34 -10.72 9.21 -1.30
CA LEU A 34 -11.92 8.49 -1.75
C LEU A 34 -12.48 7.64 -0.62
N SER A 35 -13.56 8.11 0.00
CA SER A 35 -14.16 7.50 1.18
C SER A 35 -14.74 6.12 0.90
N ASN A 36 -15.13 5.78 -0.33
CA ASN A 36 -15.69 4.47 -0.65
C ASN A 36 -14.68 3.49 -1.24
N LEU A 37 -13.41 3.88 -1.39
CA LEU A 37 -12.39 3.04 -2.03
C LEU A 37 -11.95 1.91 -1.10
N GLU A 38 -12.29 0.67 -1.48
CA GLU A 38 -11.95 -0.54 -0.74
C GLU A 38 -10.74 -1.28 -1.32
N VAL A 39 -10.48 -1.13 -2.63
CA VAL A 39 -9.38 -1.81 -3.32
C VAL A 39 -8.62 -0.83 -4.20
N LEU A 40 -7.31 -0.75 -4.00
CA LEU A 40 -6.40 0.01 -4.83
C LEU A 40 -5.32 -0.90 -5.40
N LYS A 41 -5.11 -0.84 -6.70
CA LYS A 41 -4.02 -1.51 -7.39
C LYS A 41 -3.21 -0.49 -8.18
N LEU A 42 -1.92 -0.44 -7.91
CA LEU A 42 -0.95 0.38 -8.63
C LEU A 42 -0.03 -0.57 -9.37
N GLU A 43 -0.11 -0.58 -10.70
CA GLU A 43 0.65 -1.50 -11.55
C GLU A 43 1.56 -0.75 -12.55
N GLY A 44 2.70 -1.31 -12.92
CA GLY A 44 3.52 -0.84 -14.05
C GLY A 44 3.85 0.65 -14.02
N ASN A 45 4.55 1.12 -12.97
CA ASN A 45 4.87 2.53 -12.76
C ASN A 45 3.67 3.49 -12.90
N ALA A 46 2.52 3.13 -12.31
CA ALA A 46 1.34 4.00 -12.22
C ALA A 46 1.66 5.41 -11.69
N PHE A 47 2.65 5.51 -10.80
CA PHE A 47 3.20 6.76 -10.29
C PHE A 47 4.71 6.83 -10.52
N ARG A 48 5.21 8.05 -10.81
CA ARG A 48 6.63 8.38 -10.91
C ARG A 48 7.15 8.97 -9.61
N GLY A 49 8.37 8.58 -9.27
CA GLY A 49 9.06 9.02 -8.05
C GLY A 49 9.38 7.83 -7.13
N ARG A 50 10.39 8.03 -6.28
CA ARG A 50 10.97 6.99 -5.42
C ARG A 50 10.28 6.85 -4.06
N GLN A 51 9.64 7.90 -3.59
CA GLN A 51 9.10 7.98 -2.24
C GLN A 51 7.57 8.05 -2.31
N TRP A 52 6.92 7.20 -1.51
CA TRP A 52 5.51 7.30 -1.24
C TRP A 52 5.27 7.34 0.27
N ASP A 53 4.86 8.52 0.75
CA ASP A 53 4.50 8.76 2.14
C ASP A 53 2.98 8.86 2.28
N VAL A 54 2.44 8.10 3.22
CA VAL A 54 1.00 8.03 3.48
C VAL A 54 0.72 8.60 4.86
N LYS A 55 -0.06 9.67 4.88
CA LYS A 55 -0.31 10.48 6.08
C LYS A 55 -1.56 10.04 6.84
N ASP A 56 -1.74 10.65 8.01
CA ASP A 56 -2.89 10.39 8.88
C ASP A 56 -4.22 10.61 8.16
N GLY A 57 -5.15 9.67 8.36
CA GLY A 57 -6.48 9.73 7.77
C GLY A 57 -6.55 9.45 6.27
N GLU A 58 -5.42 9.18 5.61
CA GLU A 58 -5.43 8.75 4.21
C GLU A 58 -5.91 7.30 4.06
N PHE A 59 -6.69 7.05 3.00
CA PHE A 59 -7.26 5.75 2.66
C PHE A 59 -8.16 5.15 3.76
N PRO A 60 -9.20 5.86 4.22
CA PRO A 60 -9.98 5.49 5.40
C PRO A 60 -10.68 4.13 5.30
N ASN A 61 -11.12 3.74 4.09
CA ASN A 61 -11.86 2.49 3.88
C ASN A 61 -11.13 1.47 3.00
N LEU A 62 -9.83 1.69 2.75
CA LEU A 62 -9.05 0.79 1.92
C LEU A 62 -8.79 -0.52 2.65
N LYS A 63 -9.22 -1.63 2.06
CA LYS A 63 -9.06 -2.99 2.61
C LYS A 63 -7.96 -3.76 1.90
N VAL A 64 -7.76 -3.51 0.60
CA VAL A 64 -6.77 -4.21 -0.21
C VAL A 64 -5.91 -3.23 -0.97
N LEU A 65 -4.60 -3.32 -0.77
CA LEU A 65 -3.60 -2.58 -1.52
C LEU A 65 -2.71 -3.56 -2.29
N LYS A 66 -2.56 -3.32 -3.60
CA LYS A 66 -1.62 -4.06 -4.45
C LYS A 66 -0.66 -3.10 -5.13
N LEU A 67 0.64 -3.36 -4.95
CA LEU A 67 1.72 -2.70 -5.65
C LEU A 67 2.38 -3.72 -6.57
N LYS A 68 2.46 -3.42 -7.86
CA LYS A 68 3.05 -4.32 -8.84
C LYS A 68 3.95 -3.55 -9.80
N ASP A 69 5.19 -3.97 -9.94
CA ASP A 69 6.13 -3.39 -10.91
C ASP A 69 6.21 -1.86 -10.78
N LEU A 70 6.43 -1.39 -9.54
CA LEU A 70 6.64 0.02 -9.23
C LEU A 70 8.12 0.29 -8.93
N ARG A 71 8.61 1.45 -9.39
CA ARG A 71 9.97 1.95 -9.12
C ARG A 71 10.09 2.77 -7.84
N ILE A 72 9.28 2.47 -6.82
CA ILE A 72 9.43 3.05 -5.48
C ILE A 72 10.60 2.41 -4.74
N SER A 73 11.31 3.18 -3.93
CA SER A 73 12.34 2.70 -3.00
C SER A 73 11.91 2.85 -1.55
N GLU A 74 11.21 3.93 -1.22
CA GLU A 74 10.76 4.24 0.13
C GLU A 74 9.23 4.26 0.17
N TRP A 75 8.68 3.51 1.10
CA TRP A 75 7.24 3.49 1.37
C TRP A 75 7.01 3.59 2.86
N THR A 76 6.53 4.76 3.30
CA THR A 76 6.21 5.06 4.69
C THR A 76 4.71 5.24 4.86
N ALA A 77 4.21 4.88 6.03
CA ALA A 77 2.81 5.06 6.38
C ALA A 77 2.71 5.33 7.87
N SER A 78 1.99 6.40 8.24
CA SER A 78 1.73 6.72 9.63
C SER A 78 0.85 5.67 10.31
N ASP A 79 0.82 5.65 11.64
CA ASP A 79 0.03 4.68 12.39
C ASP A 79 -1.47 4.81 12.11
N ASP A 80 -1.96 6.04 11.93
CA ASP A 80 -3.37 6.37 11.65
C ASP A 80 -3.75 6.32 10.16
N SER A 81 -2.79 6.03 9.28
CA SER A 81 -3.10 5.74 7.87
C SER A 81 -3.78 4.38 7.71
N TYR A 82 -4.53 4.17 6.63
CA TYR A 82 -5.05 2.83 6.29
C TYR A 82 -5.82 2.09 7.41
N PRO A 83 -6.75 2.74 8.13
CA PRO A 83 -7.36 2.13 9.33
C PRO A 83 -8.12 0.82 9.05
N SER A 84 -8.60 0.64 7.82
CA SER A 84 -9.38 -0.54 7.39
C SER A 84 -8.56 -1.59 6.63
N LEU A 85 -7.23 -1.47 6.56
CA LEU A 85 -6.40 -2.27 5.67
C LEU A 85 -6.23 -3.70 6.15
N GLN A 86 -6.60 -4.65 5.29
CA GLN A 86 -6.59 -6.08 5.59
C GLN A 86 -5.51 -6.82 4.81
N LYS A 87 -5.23 -6.40 3.57
CA LYS A 87 -4.35 -7.13 2.65
C LYS A 87 -3.41 -6.21 1.91
N VAL A 88 -2.12 -6.56 1.94
CA VAL A 88 -1.08 -5.91 1.16
C VAL A 88 -0.42 -6.93 0.25
N LEU A 89 -0.33 -6.63 -1.04
CA LEU A 89 0.34 -7.45 -2.03
C LEU A 89 1.42 -6.61 -2.71
N VAL A 90 2.67 -7.04 -2.61
CA VAL A 90 3.81 -6.37 -3.23
C VAL A 90 4.48 -7.34 -4.19
N GLN A 91 4.48 -7.00 -5.48
CA GLN A 91 4.97 -7.87 -6.55
C GLN A 91 5.93 -7.13 -7.48
N TRP A 92 7.12 -7.68 -7.75
CA TRP A 92 8.08 -7.10 -8.71
C TRP A 92 8.51 -5.65 -8.38
N CYS A 93 8.43 -5.23 -7.11
CA CYS A 93 8.90 -3.92 -6.67
C CYS A 93 10.37 -4.02 -6.24
N TRP A 94 11.28 -4.24 -7.20
CA TRP A 94 12.69 -4.56 -6.94
C TRP A 94 13.52 -3.44 -6.30
N ASN A 95 13.03 -2.20 -6.32
CA ASN A 95 13.70 -1.07 -5.69
C ASN A 95 13.25 -0.82 -4.26
N LEU A 96 12.10 -1.39 -3.86
CA LEU A 96 11.53 -1.17 -2.54
C LEU A 96 12.45 -1.76 -1.47
N GLU A 97 12.79 -0.96 -0.48
CA GLU A 97 13.67 -1.37 0.61
C GLU A 97 12.89 -2.10 1.69
N GLU A 98 11.75 -1.56 2.10
CA GLU A 98 10.89 -2.13 3.13
C GLU A 98 9.42 -1.78 2.91
N ILE A 99 8.53 -2.46 3.63
CA ILE A 99 7.12 -2.07 3.77
C ILE A 99 6.91 -1.39 5.12
N PRO A 100 5.89 -0.53 5.28
CA PRO A 100 5.66 0.21 6.51
C PRO A 100 5.58 -0.68 7.76
N GLU A 101 6.41 -0.38 8.76
CA GLU A 101 6.42 -1.07 10.06
C GLU A 101 5.09 -0.90 10.81
N SER A 102 4.38 0.21 10.59
CA SER A 102 3.05 0.48 11.15
C SER A 102 2.00 -0.59 10.77
N PHE A 103 2.29 -1.48 9.82
CA PHE A 103 1.45 -2.65 9.56
C PHE A 103 1.49 -3.69 10.70
N GLY A 104 2.54 -3.70 11.52
CA GLY A 104 2.67 -4.55 12.71
C GLY A 104 1.61 -4.24 13.77
N SER A 105 1.25 -2.97 13.95
CA SER A 105 0.29 -2.51 14.96
C SER A 105 -1.17 -2.43 14.46
N LYS A 106 -1.44 -2.76 13.19
CA LYS A 106 -2.80 -2.69 12.61
C LYS A 106 -3.64 -3.92 12.95
N CYS A 107 -4.63 -3.75 13.82
CA CYS A 107 -5.57 -4.81 14.21
C CYS A 107 -6.40 -5.40 13.05
N THR A 108 -6.58 -4.65 11.96
CA THR A 108 -7.36 -5.08 10.79
C THR A 108 -6.57 -5.93 9.81
N MET A 109 -5.24 -5.99 9.96
CA MET A 109 -4.34 -6.67 9.04
C MET A 109 -4.56 -8.19 9.07
N GLN A 110 -4.69 -8.81 7.90
CA GLN A 110 -4.94 -10.24 7.76
C GLN A 110 -3.84 -10.94 6.95
N MET A 111 -3.28 -10.26 5.95
CA MET A 111 -2.32 -10.87 5.04
C MET A 111 -1.36 -9.88 4.42
N ILE A 112 -0.09 -10.28 4.34
CA ILE A 112 0.91 -9.66 3.48
C ILE A 112 1.42 -10.72 2.50
N GLU A 113 1.38 -10.42 1.20
CA GLU A 113 1.98 -11.25 0.15
C GLU A 113 3.14 -10.47 -0.49
N VAL A 114 4.32 -11.09 -0.52
CA VAL A 114 5.51 -10.54 -1.16
C VAL A 114 5.95 -11.49 -2.26
N ARG A 115 6.01 -11.00 -3.50
CA ARG A 115 6.38 -11.79 -4.67
C ARG A 115 7.50 -11.16 -5.46
N SER A 116 8.61 -11.88 -5.62
CA SER A 116 9.74 -11.45 -6.45
C SER A 116 10.19 -10.01 -6.11
N CYS A 117 10.48 -9.78 -4.82
CA CYS A 117 10.96 -8.51 -4.26
C CYS A 117 12.31 -8.73 -3.56
N ARG A 118 12.94 -7.64 -3.09
CA ARG A 118 14.18 -7.74 -2.30
C ARG A 118 13.97 -8.53 -1.00
N TYR A 119 15.05 -9.14 -0.52
CA TYR A 119 15.04 -9.86 0.76
C TYR A 119 14.74 -8.94 1.95
N SER A 120 15.07 -7.65 1.87
CA SER A 120 14.73 -6.66 2.89
C SER A 120 13.21 -6.49 3.06
N VAL A 121 12.44 -6.48 1.96
CA VAL A 121 10.97 -6.45 1.98
C VAL A 121 10.41 -7.72 2.62
N VAL A 122 11.01 -8.87 2.32
CA VAL A 122 10.66 -10.14 2.95
C VAL A 122 10.91 -10.11 4.45
N ASN A 123 12.08 -9.63 4.90
CA ASN A 123 12.40 -9.50 6.32
C ASN A 123 11.45 -8.56 7.05
N ALA A 124 11.12 -7.40 6.45
CA ALA A 124 10.15 -6.47 7.01
C ALA A 124 8.77 -7.14 7.20
N ALA A 125 8.29 -7.90 6.21
CA ALA A 125 7.05 -8.64 6.32
C ALA A 125 7.08 -9.72 7.43
N LEU A 126 8.21 -10.40 7.61
CA LEU A 126 8.39 -11.37 8.69
C LEU A 126 8.44 -10.70 10.07
N LYS A 127 9.12 -9.56 10.22
CA LYS A 127 9.11 -8.77 11.46
C LYS A 127 7.70 -8.30 11.82
N ILE A 128 6.94 -7.80 10.84
CA ILE A 128 5.52 -7.45 11.01
C ILE A 128 4.70 -8.64 11.49
N LYS A 129 5.00 -9.85 11.01
CA LYS A 129 4.33 -11.08 11.46
C LYS A 129 4.62 -11.39 12.93
N GLU A 130 5.87 -11.24 13.37
CA GLU A 130 6.25 -11.40 14.78
C GLU A 130 5.46 -10.42 15.66
N THR A 131 5.47 -9.12 15.33
CA THR A 131 4.67 -8.10 16.04
C THR A 131 3.18 -8.44 16.06
N GLN A 132 2.59 -8.84 14.94
CA GLN A 132 1.18 -9.22 14.87
C GLN A 132 0.83 -10.41 15.77
N ILE A 133 1.72 -11.41 15.88
CA ILE A 133 1.46 -12.61 16.68
C ILE A 133 1.73 -12.34 18.16
N GLU A 134 2.88 -11.75 18.49
CA GLU A 134 3.37 -11.63 19.86
C GLU A 134 2.75 -10.45 20.61
N GLU A 135 2.60 -9.31 19.93
CA GLU A 135 2.11 -8.07 20.58
C GLU A 135 0.61 -7.88 20.35
N MET A 136 0.13 -8.15 19.13
CA MET A 136 -1.28 -7.93 18.78
C MET A 136 -2.19 -9.15 19.00
N GLY A 137 -1.61 -10.33 19.28
CA GLY A 137 -2.36 -11.58 19.47
C GLY A 137 -3.11 -12.07 18.22
N ASN A 138 -2.72 -11.61 17.03
CA ASN A 138 -3.34 -11.94 15.75
C ASN A 138 -2.76 -13.24 15.17
N SER A 139 -3.09 -14.38 15.78
CA SER A 139 -2.57 -15.71 15.40
C SER A 139 -2.93 -16.13 13.98
N GLU A 140 -3.97 -15.54 13.38
CA GLU A 140 -4.44 -15.84 12.03
C GLU A 140 -3.75 -15.00 10.94
N PHE A 141 -2.88 -14.06 11.31
CA PHE A 141 -2.14 -13.22 10.36
C PHE A 141 -1.18 -14.05 9.48
N LYS A 142 -1.24 -13.83 8.16
CA LYS A 142 -0.48 -14.62 7.17
C LYS A 142 0.54 -13.77 6.44
N VAL A 143 1.74 -14.30 6.30
CA VAL A 143 2.74 -13.82 5.34
C VAL A 143 2.98 -14.89 4.29
N ILE A 144 2.79 -14.54 3.02
CA ILE A 144 3.03 -15.40 1.87
C ILE A 144 4.22 -14.84 1.10
N ILE A 145 5.23 -15.67 0.86
CA ILE A 145 6.42 -15.30 0.08
C ILE A 145 6.45 -16.16 -1.17
N CYS A 146 6.44 -15.52 -2.34
CA CYS A 146 6.56 -16.15 -3.63
C CYS A 146 7.85 -15.71 -4.32
N LYS A 147 8.60 -16.65 -4.89
CA LYS A 147 9.80 -16.35 -5.68
C LYS A 147 9.42 -15.84 -7.06
#